data_AF-A0A7C2I0N4-F1
#
_entry.id   AF-A0A7C2I0N4-F1
#
_cell.length_a   1.000
_cell.length_b   1.000
_cell.length_c   1.000
_cell.angle_alpha   90.00
_cell.angle_beta   90.00
_cell.angle_gamma   90.00
#
_symmetry.space_group_name_H-M   'P 1'
#
loop_
_entity.id
_entity.type
_entity.pdbx_description
1 polymer ?
#
loop_
_entity_poly.entity_id
_entity_poly.type
_entity_poly.pdbx_seq_one_letter_code
_entity_poly.pdbx_strand_id
1 'polypeptide(L)'
;MATRFLSGVLIAALLLVPVTVTSAAQPPKVKTLSPGQTYCPSRTIVNNKIAVKRGVCYTLFVMRDAKKTYLAFGPKDAKLAAGQVVRLDTPEGAKLGKRIVYRVPVRVSGEAVPVNSIRIVGAKVEDYGLRVVFTVLGTPSENLMVMFSVQQTSAKK
;
A
#
# COMPACT_ATOMS: atom_id res chain seq x y z
N MET A 1 -68.19 9.57 53.55
CA MET A 1 -68.03 10.96 53.08
C MET A 1 -66.82 10.99 52.14
N ALA A 2 -67.06 11.36 50.88
CA ALA A 2 -66.12 11.83 49.84
C ALA A 2 -64.93 10.96 49.35
N THR A 3 -65.21 10.30 48.22
CA THR A 3 -64.40 10.02 47.00
C THR A 3 -63.31 11.06 46.66
N ARG A 4 -62.16 10.65 46.08
CA ARG A 4 -61.68 11.15 44.77
C ARG A 4 -60.43 10.44 44.19
N PHE A 5 -60.59 10.10 42.91
CA PHE A 5 -59.63 9.66 41.89
C PHE A 5 -58.52 10.69 41.62
N LEU A 6 -57.38 10.27 41.05
CA LEU A 6 -56.96 10.53 39.64
C LEU A 6 -55.44 10.38 39.43
N SER A 7 -55.10 9.74 38.30
CA SER A 7 -53.96 10.03 37.40
C SER A 7 -52.53 9.83 37.94
N GLY A 8 -51.68 8.94 37.44
CA GLY A 8 -51.48 8.53 36.04
C GLY A 8 -50.38 9.37 35.40
N VAL A 9 -49.15 8.84 35.29
CA VAL A 9 -48.19 9.18 34.21
C VAL A 9 -47.26 7.97 34.00
N LEU A 10 -47.47 7.27 32.87
CA LEU A 10 -46.48 6.41 32.24
C LEU A 10 -45.33 7.30 31.74
N ILE A 11 -44.10 7.09 32.20
CA ILE A 11 -42.92 7.65 31.54
C ILE A 11 -42.18 6.49 30.85
N ALA A 12 -42.52 6.27 29.59
CA ALA A 12 -41.75 5.44 28.68
C ALA A 12 -40.48 6.21 28.29
N ALA A 13 -39.36 5.93 28.94
CA ALA A 13 -38.06 6.45 28.56
C ALA A 13 -37.58 5.75 27.28
N LEU A 14 -37.80 6.38 26.12
CA LEU A 14 -37.13 6.01 24.88
C LEU A 14 -35.63 6.26 25.04
N LEU A 15 -34.86 5.20 25.29
CA LEU A 15 -33.41 5.21 25.16
C LEU A 15 -33.05 5.27 23.67
N LEU A 16 -32.75 6.48 23.20
CA LEU A 16 -32.08 6.73 21.92
C LEU A 16 -30.66 6.14 22.00
N VAL A 17 -30.51 4.89 21.60
CA VAL A 17 -29.19 4.29 21.38
C VAL A 17 -28.64 4.89 20.08
N PRO A 18 -27.51 5.62 20.09
CA PRO A 18 -26.88 6.04 18.85
C PRO A 18 -26.37 4.78 18.16
N VAL A 19 -27.03 4.41 17.05
CA VAL A 19 -26.52 3.41 16.12
C VAL A 19 -25.22 3.98 15.55
N THR A 20 -24.10 3.55 16.10
CA THR A 20 -22.80 3.79 15.49
C THR A 20 -22.83 3.11 14.13
N VAL A 21 -22.95 3.91 13.07
CA VAL A 21 -22.83 3.42 11.69
C VAL A 21 -21.38 2.96 11.52
N THR A 22 -21.15 1.67 11.78
CA THR A 22 -19.92 1.00 11.40
C THR A 22 -19.86 1.04 9.89
N SER A 23 -19.09 1.97 9.32
CA SER A 23 -18.87 2.06 7.88
C SER A 23 -18.32 0.71 7.42
N ALA A 24 -19.12 -0.06 6.68
CA ALA A 24 -18.70 -1.30 6.09
C ALA A 24 -17.54 -0.99 5.12
N ALA A 25 -16.36 -1.55 5.40
CA ALA A 25 -15.20 -1.39 4.55
C ALA A 25 -15.54 -1.91 3.14
N GLN A 26 -15.53 -1.01 2.14
CA GLN A 26 -15.72 -1.41 0.76
C GLN A 26 -14.64 -2.43 0.35
N PRO A 27 -15.00 -3.48 -0.42
CA PRO A 27 -14.04 -4.46 -0.86
C PRO A 27 -12.96 -3.80 -1.73
N PRO A 28 -11.68 -4.17 -1.57
CA PRO A 28 -10.60 -3.53 -2.32
C PRO A 28 -10.69 -3.85 -3.80
N LYS A 29 -10.28 -2.90 -4.64
CA LYS A 29 -9.97 -3.19 -6.04
C LYS A 29 -8.62 -3.88 -6.08
N VAL A 30 -8.61 -5.17 -6.44
CA VAL A 30 -7.41 -6.00 -6.48
C VAL A 30 -6.85 -6.06 -7.90
N LYS A 31 -5.54 -5.83 -8.03
CA LYS A 31 -4.79 -6.03 -9.27
C LYS A 31 -3.52 -6.82 -8.99
N THR A 32 -3.33 -7.94 -9.68
CA THR A 32 -2.08 -8.69 -9.62
C THR A 32 -1.16 -8.26 -10.75
N LEU A 33 0.09 -7.99 -10.40
CA LEU A 33 1.17 -7.61 -11.30
C LEU A 33 2.18 -8.74 -11.38
N SER A 34 2.46 -9.22 -12.58
CA SER A 34 3.59 -10.13 -12.82
C SER A 34 4.92 -9.38 -12.70
N PRO A 35 6.04 -10.06 -12.37
CA PRO A 35 7.37 -9.43 -12.40
C PRO A 35 7.64 -8.74 -13.74
N GLY A 36 8.01 -7.47 -13.68
CA GLY A 36 8.26 -6.63 -14.86
C GLY A 36 7.03 -5.96 -15.47
N GLN A 37 5.83 -6.30 -15.01
CA GLN A 37 4.64 -5.54 -15.35
C GLN A 37 4.70 -4.16 -14.69
N THR A 38 4.19 -3.15 -15.41
CA THR A 38 4.19 -1.77 -14.92
C THR A 38 2.96 -1.48 -14.06
N TYR A 39 3.18 -0.70 -13.01
CA TYR A 39 2.15 -0.13 -12.15
C TYR A 39 2.00 1.36 -12.41
N CYS A 40 0.78 1.80 -12.73
CA CYS A 40 0.44 3.21 -12.92
C CYS A 40 -0.54 3.63 -11.82
N PRO A 41 -0.11 4.40 -10.80
CA PRO A 41 -1.00 4.85 -9.74
C PRO A 41 -2.09 5.76 -10.31
N SER A 42 -3.35 5.46 -10.01
CA SER A 42 -4.50 6.30 -10.36
C SER A 42 -4.53 7.60 -9.54
N ARG A 43 -3.93 7.57 -8.34
CA ARG A 43 -3.82 8.68 -7.38
C ARG A 43 -2.42 8.70 -6.79
N THR A 44 -2.01 9.86 -6.27
CA THR A 44 -0.71 9.95 -5.60
C THR A 44 -0.79 9.16 -4.30
N ILE A 45 0.10 8.19 -4.14
CA ILE A 45 0.18 7.36 -2.93
C ILE A 45 1.38 7.81 -2.10
N VAL A 46 1.20 7.84 -0.78
CA VAL A 46 2.16 8.39 0.17
C VAL A 46 2.46 7.35 1.23
N ASN A 47 3.74 7.09 1.44
CA ASN A 47 4.22 6.33 2.59
C ASN A 47 5.32 7.16 3.28
N ASN A 48 5.11 7.50 4.55
CA ASN A 48 5.93 8.45 5.28
C ASN A 48 6.04 9.79 4.52
N LYS A 49 7.25 10.17 4.10
CA LYS A 49 7.54 11.41 3.34
C LYS A 49 7.67 11.19 1.83
N ILE A 50 7.40 9.97 1.34
CA ILE A 50 7.60 9.60 -0.05
C ILE A 50 6.24 9.59 -0.76
N ALA A 51 6.07 10.49 -1.73
CA ALA A 51 4.86 10.61 -2.54
C ALA A 51 5.11 10.06 -3.95
N VAL A 52 4.58 8.88 -4.25
CA VAL A 52 4.66 8.28 -5.58
C VAL A 52 3.61 8.93 -6.48
N LYS A 53 4.10 9.67 -7.48
CA LYS A 53 3.27 10.52 -8.35
C LYS A 53 2.29 9.70 -9.19
N ARG A 54 1.03 10.18 -9.25
CA ARG A 54 0.00 9.68 -10.17
C ARG A 54 0.37 9.88 -11.65
N GLY A 55 -0.18 9.05 -12.53
CA GLY A 55 -0.06 9.21 -13.99
C GLY A 55 1.31 8.87 -14.58
N VAL A 56 2.24 8.38 -13.77
CA VAL A 56 3.54 7.84 -14.22
C VAL A 56 3.55 6.34 -13.91
N CYS A 57 3.98 5.54 -14.89
CA CYS A 57 4.05 4.09 -14.72
C CYS A 57 5.45 3.65 -14.31
N TYR A 58 5.53 2.74 -13.35
CA TYR A 58 6.77 2.26 -12.77
C TYR A 58 6.85 0.74 -12.85
N THR A 59 8.08 0.23 -12.97
CA THR A 59 8.34 -1.19 -12.70
C THR A 59 8.70 -1.34 -11.23
N LEU A 60 8.20 -2.40 -10.59
CA LEU A 60 8.42 -2.66 -9.18
C LEU A 60 9.65 -3.54 -8.95
N PHE A 61 10.44 -3.15 -7.96
CA PHE A 61 11.61 -3.88 -7.51
C PHE A 61 11.61 -4.01 -6.00
N VAL A 62 12.24 -5.06 -5.49
CA VAL A 62 12.75 -5.05 -4.12
C VAL A 62 14.25 -4.79 -4.19
N MET A 63 14.69 -3.76 -3.47
CA MET A 63 16.08 -3.36 -3.40
C MET A 63 16.54 -3.44 -1.95
N ARG A 64 17.69 -4.06 -1.70
CA ARG A 64 18.32 -4.07 -0.38
C ARG A 64 19.72 -3.50 -0.49
N ASP A 65 19.95 -2.38 0.20
CA ASP A 65 21.29 -1.85 0.40
C ASP A 65 21.85 -2.37 1.74
N ALA A 66 23.03 -1.88 2.13
CA ALA A 66 23.67 -2.27 3.39
C ALA A 66 22.86 -1.87 4.65
N LYS A 67 21.90 -0.95 4.54
CA LYS A 67 21.18 -0.35 5.66
C LYS A 67 19.73 -0.83 5.75
N LYS A 68 19.01 -0.91 4.62
CA LYS A 68 17.56 -1.15 4.59
C LYS A 68 17.13 -1.89 3.33
N THR A 69 15.92 -2.43 3.40
CA THR A 69 15.17 -2.96 2.27
C THR A 69 14.12 -1.96 1.84
N TYR A 70 13.85 -1.89 0.54
CA TYR A 70 12.92 -0.96 -0.06
C TYR A 70 12.04 -1.65 -1.09
N LEU A 71 10.76 -1.27 -1.12
CA LEU A 71 9.97 -1.34 -2.34
C LEU A 71 10.37 -0.16 -3.22
N ALA A 72 11.01 -0.47 -4.34
CA ALA A 72 11.60 0.49 -5.26
C ALA A 72 10.73 0.64 -6.51
N PHE A 73 10.46 1.89 -6.88
CA PHE A 73 9.73 2.27 -8.10
C PHE A 73 10.75 2.76 -9.12
N GLY A 74 10.96 1.94 -10.15
CA GLY A 74 11.98 2.18 -11.16
C GLY A 74 11.40 2.45 -12.55
N PRO A 75 12.28 2.56 -13.54
CA PRO A 75 11.91 2.88 -14.91
C PRO A 75 11.08 1.76 -15.55
N LYS A 76 10.06 2.14 -16.34
CA LYS A 76 9.16 1.19 -17.01
C LYS A 76 9.83 0.29 -18.04
N ASP A 77 10.99 0.69 -18.56
CA ASP A 77 11.79 0.04 -19.60
C ASP A 77 12.94 -0.83 -19.03
N ALA A 78 12.93 -1.12 -17.73
CA ALA A 78 13.93 -1.99 -17.12
C ALA A 78 13.88 -3.40 -17.73
N LYS A 79 14.96 -3.79 -18.40
CA LYS A 79 15.13 -5.12 -19.02
C LYS A 79 15.75 -6.10 -18.02
N LEU A 80 14.97 -6.55 -17.05
CA LEU A 80 15.36 -7.67 -16.17
C LEU A 80 14.39 -8.83 -16.35
N ALA A 81 14.92 -10.05 -16.40
CA ALA A 81 14.11 -11.25 -16.43
C ALA A 81 13.35 -11.44 -15.10
N ALA A 82 12.20 -12.10 -15.15
CA ALA A 82 11.38 -12.33 -13.96
C ALA A 82 12.17 -13.04 -12.86
N GLY A 83 12.17 -12.47 -11.65
CA GLY A 83 12.90 -13.03 -10.50
C GLY A 83 14.41 -12.84 -10.54
N GLN A 84 14.98 -12.26 -11.61
CA GLN A 84 16.41 -11.97 -11.72
C GLN A 84 16.85 -11.00 -10.60
N VAL A 85 17.93 -11.39 -9.92
CA VAL A 85 18.61 -10.58 -8.92
C VAL A 85 19.86 -9.99 -9.56
N VAL A 86 20.04 -8.67 -9.45
CA VAL A 86 21.23 -7.97 -9.92
C VAL A 86 21.90 -7.34 -8.71
N ARG A 87 23.22 -7.50 -8.60
CA ARG A 87 23.96 -6.85 -7.51
C ARG A 87 24.18 -5.37 -7.82
N LEU A 88 24.02 -4.53 -6.81
CA LEU A 88 24.14 -3.07 -6.94
C LEU A 88 25.58 -2.59 -7.14
N ASP A 89 26.56 -3.47 -6.88
CA ASP A 89 28.00 -3.24 -7.13
C ASP A 89 28.42 -3.50 -8.59
N THR A 90 27.60 -4.16 -9.41
CA THR A 90 27.89 -4.29 -10.85
C THR A 90 27.50 -3.02 -11.62
N PRO A 91 28.10 -2.77 -12.80
CA PRO A 91 27.73 -1.63 -13.63
C PRO A 91 26.23 -1.57 -13.96
N GLU A 92 25.60 -2.72 -14.22
CA GLU A 92 24.18 -2.84 -14.53
C GLU A 92 23.32 -2.48 -13.32
N GLY A 93 23.66 -3.02 -12.14
CA GLY A 93 22.95 -2.73 -10.90
C GLY A 93 23.12 -1.29 -10.45
N ALA A 94 24.31 -0.72 -10.58
CA ALA A 94 24.57 0.69 -10.29
C ALA A 94 23.77 1.62 -11.22
N LYS A 95 23.73 1.30 -12.53
CA LYS A 95 22.93 2.04 -13.53
C LYS A 95 21.44 1.96 -13.21
N LEU A 96 20.94 0.78 -12.88
CA LEU A 96 19.53 0.60 -12.51
C LEU A 96 19.21 1.33 -11.18
N GLY A 97 20.06 1.20 -10.17
CA GLY A 97 19.91 1.81 -8.86
C GLY A 97 19.83 3.34 -8.90
N LYS A 98 20.57 3.99 -9.82
CA LYS A 98 20.51 5.44 -10.09
C LYS A 98 19.20 5.88 -10.75
N ARG A 99 18.52 4.98 -11.45
CA ARG A 99 17.23 5.24 -12.13
C ARG A 99 16.01 4.97 -11.26
N ILE A 100 16.20 4.42 -10.06
CA ILE A 100 15.10 4.24 -9.09
C ILE A 100 14.64 5.61 -8.59
N VAL A 101 13.36 5.91 -8.83
CA VAL A 101 12.78 7.23 -8.54
C VAL A 101 12.28 7.30 -7.09
N TYR A 102 11.66 6.23 -6.59
CA TYR A 102 11.18 6.17 -5.21
C TYR A 102 11.70 4.91 -4.53
N ARG A 103 12.15 5.07 -3.28
CA ARG A 103 12.67 3.99 -2.42
C ARG A 103 11.88 3.97 -1.12
N VAL A 104 10.81 3.21 -1.08
CA VAL A 104 9.91 3.16 0.08
C VAL A 104 10.47 2.14 1.06
N PRO A 105 10.91 2.53 2.27
CA PRO A 105 11.52 1.61 3.22
C PRO A 105 10.48 0.62 3.71
N VAL A 106 10.88 -0.64 3.78
CA VAL A 106 10.00 -1.75 4.16
C VAL A 106 10.69 -2.58 5.22
N ARG A 107 9.91 -3.08 6.17
CA ARG A 107 10.40 -4.05 7.14
C ARG A 107 10.19 -5.43 6.53
N VAL A 108 11.29 -6.16 6.35
CA VAL A 108 11.28 -7.58 6.00
C VAL A 108 11.53 -8.37 7.28
N SER A 109 10.69 -9.38 7.56
CA SER A 109 11.08 -10.51 8.41
C SER A 109 11.91 -11.47 7.55
N GLY A 110 13.17 -11.69 7.90
CA GLY A 110 14.04 -12.70 7.26
C GLY A 110 14.95 -12.23 6.12
N GLU A 111 15.78 -13.17 5.64
CA GLU A 111 16.87 -12.95 4.66
C GLU A 111 16.44 -12.88 3.18
N ALA A 112 15.13 -12.95 2.93
CA ALA A 112 14.39 -12.67 1.70
C ALA A 112 15.14 -12.16 0.45
N VAL A 113 15.90 -11.08 0.60
CA VAL A 113 16.62 -10.41 -0.49
C VAL A 113 18.08 -10.24 -0.09
N PRO A 114 19.04 -10.66 -0.94
CA PRO A 114 20.46 -10.50 -0.65
C PRO A 114 20.81 -9.02 -0.44
N VAL A 115 21.71 -8.76 0.51
CA VAL A 115 22.27 -7.41 0.68
C VAL A 115 23.01 -6.99 -0.59
N ASN A 116 22.95 -5.70 -0.90
CA ASN A 116 23.55 -5.10 -2.08
C ASN A 116 22.95 -5.63 -3.39
N SER A 117 21.63 -5.80 -3.44
CA SER A 117 20.96 -6.32 -4.61
C SER A 117 19.64 -5.62 -4.92
N ILE A 118 19.22 -5.76 -6.16
CA ILE A 118 17.91 -5.35 -6.65
C ILE A 118 17.30 -6.49 -7.47
N ARG A 119 16.03 -6.78 -7.20
CA ARG A 119 15.27 -7.85 -7.84
C ARG A 119 13.99 -7.28 -8.43
N ILE A 120 13.66 -7.67 -9.65
CA ILE A 120 12.35 -7.35 -10.24
C ILE A 120 11.28 -8.26 -9.63
N VAL A 121 10.14 -7.67 -9.24
CA VAL A 121 9.10 -8.41 -8.50
C VAL A 121 7.72 -8.19 -9.07
N GLY A 122 6.87 -9.19 -8.89
CA GLY A 122 5.42 -9.04 -9.02
C GLY A 122 4.82 -8.53 -7.71
N ALA A 123 3.59 -8.04 -7.77
CA ALA A 123 2.87 -7.60 -6.58
C ALA A 123 1.36 -7.76 -6.75
N LYS A 124 0.67 -8.18 -5.69
CA LYS A 124 -0.76 -7.96 -5.54
C LYS A 124 -0.97 -6.56 -4.98
N VAL A 125 -1.78 -5.76 -5.67
CA VAL A 125 -2.09 -4.38 -5.30
C VAL A 125 -3.56 -4.29 -4.93
N GLU A 126 -3.85 -3.82 -3.73
CA GLU A 126 -5.20 -3.71 -3.17
C GLU A 126 -5.51 -2.25 -2.88
N ASP A 127 -6.41 -1.65 -3.66
CA ASP A 127 -6.85 -0.25 -3.49
C ASP A 127 -8.18 -0.20 -2.72
N TYR A 128 -8.13 0.34 -1.50
CA TYR A 128 -9.25 0.54 -0.58
C TYR A 128 -9.82 1.97 -0.64
N GLY A 129 -9.52 2.73 -1.68
CA GLY A 129 -9.95 4.13 -1.81
C GLY A 129 -9.01 5.10 -1.09
N LEU A 130 -8.87 4.99 0.23
CA LEU A 130 -7.99 5.87 1.03
C LEU A 130 -6.60 5.29 1.25
N ARG A 131 -6.43 4.00 0.98
CA ARG A 131 -5.19 3.26 1.20
C ARG A 131 -4.94 2.33 0.03
N VAL A 132 -3.67 2.12 -0.28
CA VAL A 132 -3.23 1.13 -1.26
C VAL A 132 -2.22 0.21 -0.57
N VAL A 133 -2.45 -1.10 -0.63
CA VAL A 133 -1.55 -2.10 -0.07
C VAL A 133 -0.89 -2.86 -1.21
N PHE A 134 0.43 -2.98 -1.14
CA PHE A 134 1.22 -3.81 -2.03
C PHE A 134 1.68 -5.03 -1.26
N THR A 135 1.42 -6.20 -1.82
CA THR A 135 1.94 -7.47 -1.33
C THR A 135 2.85 -8.03 -2.40
N VAL A 136 4.16 -8.01 -2.16
CA VAL A 136 5.14 -8.52 -3.11
C VAL A 136 4.98 -10.02 -3.25
N LEU A 137 5.01 -10.51 -4.50
CA LEU A 137 4.84 -11.91 -4.84
C LEU A 137 6.18 -12.52 -5.22
N GLY A 138 6.54 -13.64 -4.56
CA GLY A 138 7.72 -14.44 -4.90
C GLY A 138 8.42 -15.06 -3.67
N THR A 139 9.00 -16.25 -3.86
CA THR A 139 9.76 -17.00 -2.84
C THR A 139 11.24 -16.58 -2.75
N PRO A 140 11.92 -16.87 -1.61
CA PRO A 140 11.38 -17.53 -0.41
C PRO A 140 11.02 -16.53 0.70
N SER A 141 10.78 -15.26 0.38
CA SER A 141 10.40 -14.27 1.38
C SER A 141 8.91 -14.25 1.60
N GLU A 142 8.50 -14.37 2.87
CA GLU A 142 7.16 -14.03 3.32
C GLU A 142 6.69 -12.73 2.67
N ASN A 143 5.43 -12.75 2.23
CA ASN A 143 4.71 -11.67 1.56
C ASN A 143 5.07 -10.27 2.12
N LEU A 144 5.99 -9.56 1.46
CA LEU A 144 6.35 -8.20 1.86
C LEU A 144 5.16 -7.29 1.62
N MET A 145 4.54 -6.82 2.72
CA MET A 145 3.41 -5.93 2.67
C MET A 145 3.81 -4.48 2.91
N VAL A 146 3.37 -3.59 2.03
CA VAL A 146 3.63 -2.15 2.10
C VAL A 146 2.34 -1.40 1.94
N MET A 147 1.95 -0.64 2.97
CA MET A 147 0.75 0.17 2.94
C MET A 147 1.07 1.63 2.64
N PHE A 148 0.28 2.23 1.77
CA PHE A 148 0.33 3.64 1.41
C PHE A 148 -1.01 4.28 1.74
N SER A 149 -0.97 5.54 2.18
CA SER A 149 -2.13 6.42 2.22
C SER A 149 -2.28 7.10 0.87
N VAL A 150 -3.50 7.42 0.46
CA VAL A 150 -3.73 8.20 -0.76
C VAL A 150 -3.71 9.69 -0.42
N GLN A 151 -2.95 10.49 -1.17
CA GLN A 151 -3.03 11.94 -1.05
C GLN A 151 -4.38 12.39 -1.58
N GLN A 152 -5.24 12.90 -0.68
CA GLN A 152 -6.49 13.51 -1.07
C GLN A 152 -6.18 14.88 -1.67
N THR A 153 -6.37 15.02 -2.97
CA THR A 153 -6.53 16.35 -3.55
C THR A 153 -7.93 16.81 -3.19
N SER A 154 -8.06 17.67 -2.17
CA SER A 154 -9.32 18.38 -1.94
C SER A 154 -9.71 19.06 -3.25
N ALA A 155 -10.83 18.64 -3.83
CA ALA A 155 -11.43 19.37 -4.93
C ALA A 155 -11.74 20.77 -4.39
N LYS A 156 -11.02 21.78 -4.88
CA LYS A 156 -11.47 23.17 -4.71
C LYS A 156 -12.83 23.24 -5.41
N LYS A 157 -13.87 23.43 -4.61
CA LYS A 157 -15.24 23.66 -5.06
C LYS A 157 -15.33 25.02 -5.74
#